data_AF-A0A0M4QQ08-F1
#
_entry.id   AF-A0A0M4QQ08-F1
#
_cell.length_a   1.000
_cell.length_b   1.000
_cell.length_c   1.000
_cell.angle_alpha   90.00
_cell.angle_beta   90.00
_cell.angle_gamma   90.00
#
_symmetry.space_group_name_H-M   'P 1'
#
loop_
_entity.id
_entity.type
_entity.pdbx_description
1 polymer ?
#
loop_
_entity_poly.entity_id
_entity_poly.type
_entity_poly.pdbx_seq_one_letter_code
_entity_poly.pdbx_strand_id
1 'polypeptide(L)' 'MPTTVRLPHETEERLDRLAASTGRPKSFYLRELITNGLDKLEWEYSVAQKATDIRAGRRETVSSDDVKVELGLGG' A
#
# COMPACT_ATOMS: atom_id res chain seq x y z
N MET A 1 20.48 -9.73 1.47
CA MET A 1 20.28 -11.19 1.40
C MET A 1 19.41 -11.50 0.18
N PRO A 2 19.61 -12.62 -0.54
CA PRO A 2 18.74 -13.00 -1.64
C PRO A 2 17.39 -13.51 -1.12
N THR A 3 16.30 -13.08 -1.77
CA THR A 3 14.95 -13.57 -1.50
C THR A 3 14.43 -14.24 -2.77
N THR A 4 13.95 -15.48 -2.64
CA THR A 4 13.37 -16.23 -3.76
C THR A 4 11.85 -16.16 -3.66
N VAL A 5 11.19 -15.73 -4.73
CA VAL A 5 9.73 -15.68 -4.84
C VAL A 5 9.28 -16.49 -6.05
N ARG A 6 8.19 -17.26 -5.89
CA ARG A 6 7.54 -17.94 -7.01
C ARG A 6 6.50 -17.02 -7.62
N LEU A 7 6.59 -16.81 -8.93
CA LEU A 7 5.65 -15.98 -9.66
C LEU A 7 4.80 -16.85 -10.59
N PRO A 8 3.52 -16.48 -10.83
CA PRO A 8 2.75 -17.07 -11.91
C PRO A 8 3.45 -16.84 -13.26
N HIS A 9 3.35 -17.81 -14.16
CA HIS A 9 4.01 -17.78 -15.48
C HIS A 9 3.76 -16.46 -16.24
N GLU A 10 2.50 -16.01 -16.30
CA GLU A 10 2.13 -14.77 -16.97
C GLU A 10 2.83 -13.53 -16.39
N THR A 11 3.06 -13.51 -15.07
CA THR A 11 3.76 -12.39 -14.42
C THR A 11 5.24 -12.39 -14.79
N GLU A 12 5.84 -13.58 -14.89
CA GLU A 12 7.22 -13.72 -15.32
C GLU A 12 7.41 -13.26 -16.78
N GLU A 13 6.51 -13.64 -17.69
CA GLU A 13 6.53 -13.19 -19.09
C GLU A 13 6.37 -11.67 -19.23
N ARG A 14 5.55 -11.04 -18.38
CA ARG A 14 5.42 -9.58 -18.35
C ARG A 14 6.72 -8.91 -17.90
N LEU A 15 7.40 -9.48 -16.89
CA LEU A 15 8.69 -8.98 -16.43
C LEU A 15 9.80 -9.21 -17.47
N ASP A 16 9.78 -10.32 -18.21
CA ASP A 16 10.68 -10.58 -19.34
C ASP A 16 10.56 -9.50 -20.40
N ARG A 17 9.34 -9.23 -20.87
CA ARG A 17 9.08 -8.21 -21.88
C ARG A 17 9.51 -6.83 -21.41
N LEU A 18 9.20 -6.48 -20.16
CA LEU A 18 9.59 -5.20 -19.58
C LEU A 18 11.12 -5.05 -19.55
N ALA A 19 11.83 -6.06 -19.02
CA ALA A 19 13.28 -6.09 -18.96
C ALA A 19 13.93 -5.97 -20.34
N ALA A 20 13.43 -6.72 -21.33
CA ALA A 20 13.91 -6.66 -22.71
C ALA A 20 13.69 -5.27 -23.35
N SER A 21 12.53 -4.66 -23.11
CA SER A 21 12.17 -3.36 -23.71
C SER A 21 12.99 -2.18 -23.16
N THR A 22 13.51 -2.30 -21.94
CA THR A 22 14.19 -1.20 -21.23
C THR A 22 15.69 -1.41 -21.04
N GLY A 23 16.20 -2.61 -21.37
CA GLY A 23 17.60 -2.98 -21.15
C GLY A 23 17.98 -3.14 -19.67
N ARG A 24 17.01 -3.31 -18.77
CA ARG A 24 17.25 -3.48 -17.31
C ARG A 24 16.95 -4.91 -16.88
N PRO A 25 17.69 -5.47 -15.90
CA PRO A 25 17.43 -6.83 -15.42
C PRO A 25 16.10 -6.92 -14.67
N LYS A 26 15.44 -8.09 -14.68
CA LYS A 26 14.18 -8.33 -13.92
C LYS A 26 14.30 -7.96 -12.43
N SER A 27 15.47 -8.22 -11.84
CA SER A 27 15.74 -7.92 -10.42
C SER A 27 15.62 -6.44 -10.06
N PHE A 28 15.86 -5.53 -11.02
CA PHE A 28 15.61 -4.11 -10.85
C PHE A 28 14.11 -3.85 -10.63
N TYR A 29 13.26 -4.39 -11.52
CA TYR A 29 11.81 -4.20 -11.44
C TYR A 29 11.18 -4.90 -10.24
N LEU A 30 11.65 -6.09 -9.89
CA LEU A 30 11.18 -6.77 -8.68
C LEU A 30 11.49 -5.96 -7.44
N ARG A 31 12.67 -5.36 -7.35
CA ARG A 31 13.03 -4.48 -6.23
C ARG A 31 12.11 -3.27 -6.17
N GLU A 32 11.94 -2.56 -7.28
CA GLU A 32 11.06 -1.39 -7.36
C GLU A 32 9.61 -1.73 -6.96
N LEU A 33 9.06 -2.83 -7.47
CA LEU A 33 7.70 -3.27 -7.15
C LEU A 33 7.54 -3.63 -5.67
N ILE A 34 8.54 -4.30 -5.07
CA ILE A 34 8.51 -4.66 -3.65
C ILE A 34 8.62 -3.39 -2.78
N THR A 35 9.60 -2.53 -3.04
CA THR A 35 9.83 -1.32 -2.24
C THR A 35 8.64 -0.37 -2.31
N ASN A 36 8.15 -0.07 -3.52
CA ASN A 36 7.01 0.82 -3.68
C ASN A 36 5.67 0.15 -3.25
N GLY A 37 5.60 -1.18 -3.33
CA GLY A 37 4.43 -1.95 -2.89
C GLY A 37 4.30 -2.04 -1.37
N LEU A 38 5.42 -2.06 -0.64
CA LEU A 38 5.45 -2.12 0.82
C LEU A 38 4.76 -0.92 1.44
N ASP A 39 5.07 0.30 1.00
CA ASP A 39 4.44 1.53 1.52
C ASP A 39 2.91 1.48 1.42
N LYS A 40 2.41 0.99 0.28
CA LYS A 40 0.97 0.83 0.05
C LYS A 40 0.37 -0.22 0.98
N LEU A 41 1.02 -1.38 1.12
CA LEU A 41 0.57 -2.45 2.00
C LEU A 41 0.52 -1.97 3.46
N GLU A 42 1.58 -1.33 3.94
CA GLU A 42 1.65 -0.79 5.30
C GLU A 42 0.53 0.23 5.56
N TRP A 43 0.25 1.09 4.58
CA TRP A 43 -0.87 2.02 4.67
C TRP A 43 -2.23 1.31 4.73
N GLU A 44 -2.48 0.32 3.86
CA GLU A 44 -3.72 -0.46 3.86
C GLU A 44 -3.95 -1.17 5.20
N TYR A 45 -2.92 -1.84 5.73
CA TYR A 45 -2.98 -2.47 7.05
C TYR A 45 -3.19 -1.45 8.17
N SER A 46 -2.54 -0.28 8.10
CA SER A 46 -2.73 0.81 9.07
C SER A 46 -4.18 1.30 9.10
N VAL A 47 -4.80 1.50 7.93
CA VAL A 47 -6.21 1.92 7.82
C VAL A 47 -7.15 0.85 8.36
N ALA A 48 -6.95 -0.41 7.98
CA ALA A 48 -7.77 -1.52 8.46
C ALA A 48 -7.68 -1.69 9.99
N GLN A 49 -6.48 -1.55 10.55
CA GLN A 49 -6.26 -1.59 11.99
C GLN A 49 -6.94 -0.40 12.69
N LYS A 50 -6.76 0.83 12.19
CA LYS A 50 -7.42 2.03 12.74
C LYS A 50 -8.94 1.88 12.75
N ALA A 51 -9.53 1.38 11.66
CA ALA A 51 -10.97 1.15 11.59
C ALA A 51 -11.44 0.11 12.62
N THR A 52 -10.64 -0.95 12.83
CA THR A 52 -10.92 -1.97 13.84
C THR A 52 -10.85 -1.39 15.25
N ASP A 53 -9.85 -0.57 15.57
CA ASP A 53 -9.69 0.05 16.88
C ASP A 53 -10.81 1.06 17.18
N ILE A 54 -11.22 1.85 16.19
CA ILE A 54 -12.37 2.76 16.31
C ILE A 54 -13.65 1.97 16.62
N ARG A 55 -13.95 0.93 15.86
CA ARG A 55 -15.16 0.10 16.09
C ARG A 55 -15.15 -0.61 17.44
N ALA A 56 -13.96 -0.94 17.95
CA ALA A 56 -13.79 -1.56 19.25
C ALA A 56 -13.73 -0.57 20.41
N GLY A 57 -13.89 0.73 20.18
CA GLY A 57 -13.79 1.78 21.20
C GLY A 57 -12.40 1.96 21.79
N ARG A 58 -11.36 1.45 21.12
CA ARG A 58 -9.94 1.56 21.56
C ARG A 58 -9.25 2.84 21.09
N ARG A 59 -9.97 3.68 20.34
CA ARG A 59 -9.52 5.02 19.95
C ARG A 59 -10.58 6.05 20.30
N GLU A 60 -10.11 7.19 20.77
CA GLU A 60 -10.94 8.38 20.93
C GLU A 60 -11.42 8.87 19.56
N THR A 61 -12.70 9.23 19.48
CA THR A 61 -13.33 9.75 18.27
C THR A 61 -14.06 11.03 18.62
N VAL A 62 -13.93 12.04 17.75
CA VAL A 62 -14.71 13.28 17.80
C VAL A 62 -15.91 13.16 16.87
N SER A 63 -17.00 13.85 17.20
CA SER A 63 -18.20 13.82 16.35
C SER A 63 -17.95 14.55 15.03
N SER A 64 -18.70 14.16 13.99
CA SER A 64 -18.60 14.87 12.70
C SER A 64 -19.00 16.33 12.81
N ASP A 65 -19.88 16.69 13.74
CA ASP A 65 -20.37 18.05 13.87
C ASP A 65 -19.33 18.94 14.54
N ASP A 66 -18.67 18.45 15.60
CA ASP A 66 -17.57 19.17 16.26
C ASP A 66 -16.41 19.45 15.28
N VAL A 67 -16.03 18.45 14.48
CA VAL A 67 -14.95 18.59 13.48
C VAL A 67 -15.33 19.58 12.37
N LYS A 68 -16.59 19.59 11.92
CA LYS A 68 -17.04 20.55 10.90
C LYS A 68 -16.99 21.98 11.42
N VAL A 69 -17.40 22.19 12.67
CA VAL A 69 -17.31 23.51 13.32
C VAL A 69 -15.85 23.96 13.42
N GLU A 70 -14.95 23.09 13.91
CA GLU A 70 -13.52 23.40 14.04
C GLU A 70 -12.87 23.76 12.69
N LEU A 71 -13.24 23.06 11.62
CA LEU A 71 -12.70 23.29 10.28
C LEU A 71 -13.39 24.44 9.51
N GLY A 72 -14.36 25.14 10.11
CA GLY A 72 -15.13 26.19 9.42
C GLY A 72 -16.00 25.66 8.27
N LEU A 73 -16.34 24.38 8.33
CA LEU A 73 -17.22 23.67 7.39
C LEU A 73 -18.66 23.54 7.92
N GLY A 74 -18.92 24.06 9.13
CA GLY A 74 -20.25 24.16 9.70
C GLY A 74 -21.03 25.30 9.05
N GLY A 75 -22.17 24.97 8.44
CA GLY A 75 -23.19 25.95 8.07
C GLY A 75 -23.99 26.42 9.27
#